data_AF-A0A3D0XW72-F1
#
_entry.id   AF-A0A3D0XW72-F1
#
_cell.length_a   1.000
_cell.length_b   1.000
_cell.length_c   1.000
_cell.angle_alpha   90.00
_cell.angle_beta   90.00
_cell.angle_gamma   90.00
#
_symmetry.space_group_name_H-M   'P 1'
#
loop_
_entity.id
_entity.type
_entity.pdbx_description
1 polymer ?
#
loop_
_entity_poly.entity_id
_entity_poly.type
_entity_poly.pdbx_seq_one_letter_code
_entity_poly.pdbx_strand_id
1 'polypeptide(L)'
;MFHKIKSVTPEKNYRLLVQFSEGTTKQYDVLHLFGKWPAFQELKDTPGLFRCVHVDTGGYGISWNDEIDLECEELWNNGKTIATPFDDLLSFGDATFLWGLNESTLRKAIQYGKLVNGIDVQKFGKQWIITKSAMRREYGEPKNKAVNSKFESLS
;
A
#
# COMPACT_ATOMS: atom_id res chain seq x y z
N MET A 1 -10.51 -3.38 -6.62
CA MET A 1 -9.80 -3.78 -5.39
C MET A 1 -9.10 -2.52 -4.92
N PHE A 2 -9.34 -2.02 -3.71
CA PHE A 2 -8.72 -0.75 -3.33
C PHE A 2 -7.27 -0.97 -2.89
N HIS A 3 -6.33 -0.43 -3.66
CA HIS A 3 -4.90 -0.52 -3.39
C HIS A 3 -4.48 0.51 -2.36
N LYS A 4 -4.69 0.20 -1.08
CA LYS A 4 -4.38 1.12 0.03
C LYS A 4 -2.88 1.38 0.14
N ILE A 5 -2.48 2.64 0.05
CA ILE A 5 -1.11 3.12 0.22
C ILE A 5 -0.77 3.11 1.70
N LYS A 6 0.38 2.50 2.01
CA LYS A 6 0.95 2.43 3.35
C LYS A 6 1.96 3.56 3.58
N SER A 7 2.77 3.84 2.57
CA SER A 7 3.76 4.91 2.61
C SER A 7 4.17 5.34 1.21
N VAL A 8 4.61 6.59 1.12
CA VAL A 8 5.21 7.18 -0.08
C VAL A 8 6.55 7.78 0.31
N THR A 9 7.55 7.65 -0.56
CA THR A 9 8.86 8.25 -0.39
C THR A 9 9.27 8.95 -1.68
N PRO A 10 9.57 10.26 -1.65
CA PRO A 10 10.06 10.98 -2.81
C PRO A 10 11.52 10.61 -3.10
N GLU A 11 11.80 10.30 -4.35
CA GLU A 11 13.13 9.97 -4.87
C GLU A 11 13.63 11.06 -5.83
N LYS A 12 14.87 10.91 -6.30
CA LYS A 12 15.44 11.79 -7.33
C LYS A 12 14.65 11.69 -8.64
N ASN A 13 14.78 12.72 -9.49
CA ASN A 13 14.14 12.77 -10.81
C ASN A 13 12.61 12.64 -10.77
N TYR A 14 11.97 13.21 -9.73
CA TYR A 14 10.51 13.23 -9.57
C TYR A 14 9.86 11.84 -9.57
N ARG A 15 10.57 10.87 -8.98
CA ARG A 15 10.02 9.53 -8.78
C ARG A 15 9.49 9.36 -7.37
N LEU A 16 8.48 8.52 -7.24
CA LEU A 16 7.90 8.13 -5.97
C LEU A 16 8.09 6.63 -5.78
N LEU A 17 8.57 6.25 -4.61
CA LEU A 17 8.49 4.90 -4.12
C LEU A 17 7.21 4.76 -3.28
N VAL A 18 6.26 3.99 -3.77
CA VAL A 18 4.93 3.81 -3.16
C VAL A 18 4.81 2.38 -2.65
N GLN A 19 4.62 2.21 -1.35
CA GLN A 19 4.38 0.90 -0.74
C GLN A 19 2.89 0.73 -0.46
N PHE A 20 2.34 -0.40 -0.89
CA PHE A 20 0.95 -0.74 -0.70
C PHE A 20 0.79 -1.72 0.47
N SER A 21 -0.38 -1.66 1.11
CA SER A 21 -0.72 -2.46 2.28
C SER A 21 -0.78 -3.96 1.98
N GLU A 22 -0.85 -4.35 0.71
CA GLU A 22 -0.81 -5.75 0.26
C GLU A 22 0.60 -6.31 0.05
N GLY A 23 1.63 -5.56 0.44
CA GLY A 23 3.03 -6.00 0.37
C GLY A 23 3.64 -5.83 -1.02
N THR A 24 3.09 -4.92 -1.84
CA THR A 24 3.62 -4.59 -3.17
C THR A 24 4.24 -3.20 -3.14
N THR A 25 5.40 -3.04 -3.75
CA THR A 25 6.02 -1.73 -3.96
C THR A 25 6.01 -1.34 -5.44
N LYS A 26 5.68 -0.09 -5.71
CA LYS A 26 5.74 0.50 -7.05
C LYS A 26 6.60 1.74 -7.06
N GLN A 27 7.32 1.92 -8.16
CA GLN A 27 7.97 3.17 -8.50
C GLN A 27 7.12 3.90 -9.55
N TYR A 28 6.78 5.14 -9.27
CA TYR A 28 5.96 5.99 -10.13
C TYR A 28 6.76 7.21 -10.58
N ASP A 29 6.73 7.52 -11.88
CA ASP A 29 7.44 8.67 -12.45
C ASP A 29 6.46 9.82 -12.66
N VAL A 30 6.60 10.90 -11.89
CA VAL A 30 5.68 12.06 -11.92
C VAL A 30 5.93 12.96 -13.13
N LEU A 31 7.09 12.87 -13.81
CA LEU A 31 7.45 13.78 -14.90
C LEU A 31 6.43 13.78 -16.04
N HIS A 32 5.80 12.63 -16.31
CA HIS A 32 4.83 12.52 -17.40
C HIS A 32 3.54 13.32 -17.12
N LEU A 33 3.25 13.65 -15.86
CA LEU A 33 2.11 14.48 -15.48
C LEU A 33 2.35 15.96 -15.76
N PHE A 34 3.61 16.40 -15.78
CA PHE A 34 3.96 17.80 -16.03
C PHE A 34 3.48 18.28 -17.40
N GLY A 35 3.53 17.40 -18.40
CA GLY A 35 3.01 17.70 -19.75
C GLY A 35 1.50 17.55 -19.90
N LYS A 36 0.83 16.86 -18.96
CA LYS A 36 -0.63 16.63 -19.00
C LYS A 36 -1.39 17.69 -18.23
N TRP A 37 -0.88 18.09 -17.07
CA TRP A 37 -1.60 18.92 -16.10
C TRP A 37 -0.71 20.08 -15.63
N PRO A 38 -1.06 21.34 -15.95
CA PRO A 38 -0.25 22.50 -15.57
C PRO A 38 0.04 22.62 -14.06
N ALA A 39 -0.91 22.22 -13.20
CA ALA A 39 -0.74 22.25 -11.75
C ALA A 39 0.50 21.48 -11.27
N PHE A 40 0.83 20.36 -11.92
CA PHE A 40 2.00 19.56 -11.52
C PHE A 40 3.35 20.21 -11.83
N GLN A 41 3.41 21.27 -12.66
CA GLN A 41 4.63 22.04 -12.87
C GLN A 41 5.12 22.71 -11.58
N GLU A 42 4.20 23.02 -10.66
CA GLU A 42 4.55 23.62 -9.37
C GLU A 42 5.51 22.72 -8.56
N LEU A 43 5.42 21.39 -8.71
CA LEU A 43 6.33 20.45 -8.05
C LEU A 43 7.79 20.68 -8.45
N LYS A 44 8.01 21.22 -9.66
CA LYS A 44 9.33 21.59 -10.18
C LYS A 44 9.69 23.04 -9.86
N ASP A 45 8.73 23.95 -9.95
CA ASP A 45 8.98 25.39 -9.85
C ASP A 45 9.11 25.86 -8.40
N THR A 46 8.47 25.17 -7.44
CA THR A 46 8.52 25.46 -6.01
C THR A 46 9.56 24.60 -5.30
N PRO A 47 10.69 25.17 -4.82
CA PRO A 47 11.75 24.39 -4.20
C PRO A 47 11.27 23.60 -2.97
N GLY A 48 11.50 22.29 -3.00
CA GLY A 48 11.18 21.40 -1.89
C GLY A 48 9.75 20.88 -1.87
N LEU A 49 8.82 21.46 -2.63
CA LEU A 49 7.41 21.05 -2.66
C LEU A 49 7.27 19.55 -2.94
N PHE A 50 7.97 19.03 -3.96
CA PHE A 50 7.95 17.60 -4.30
C PHE A 50 8.25 16.66 -3.11
N ARG A 51 9.07 17.12 -2.15
CA ARG A 51 9.46 16.30 -0.99
C ARG A 51 8.42 16.29 0.13
N CYS A 52 7.41 17.17 0.05
CA CYS A 52 6.31 17.25 1.01
C CYS A 52 5.19 16.22 0.75
N VAL A 53 5.38 15.33 -0.24
CA VAL A 53 4.43 14.26 -0.53
C VAL A 53 4.12 13.45 0.72
N HIS A 54 2.85 13.22 0.97
CA HIS A 54 2.39 12.39 2.07
C HIS A 54 1.15 11.58 1.67
N VAL A 55 0.88 10.52 2.43
CA VAL A 55 -0.29 9.68 2.20
C VAL A 55 -1.51 10.35 2.83
N ASP A 56 -2.61 10.42 2.08
CA ASP A 56 -3.85 10.99 2.60
C ASP A 56 -4.46 10.14 3.70
N THR A 57 -5.36 10.76 4.48
CA THR A 57 -6.12 10.03 5.50
C THR A 57 -6.89 8.88 4.85
N GLY A 58 -6.71 7.67 5.37
CA GLY A 58 -7.33 6.46 4.83
C GLY A 58 -6.49 5.73 3.79
N GLY A 59 -5.45 6.35 3.21
CA GLY A 59 -4.49 5.70 2.32
C GLY A 59 -4.98 5.46 0.90
N TYR A 60 -5.96 6.24 0.43
CA TYR A 60 -6.52 6.11 -0.93
C TYR A 60 -5.95 7.12 -1.94
N GLY A 61 -4.98 7.91 -1.51
CA GLY A 61 -4.29 8.90 -2.33
C GLY A 61 -3.02 9.40 -1.64
N ILE A 62 -2.29 10.22 -2.38
CA ILE A 62 -1.20 11.04 -1.86
C ILE A 62 -1.45 12.49 -2.24
N SER A 63 -0.93 13.41 -1.44
CA SER A 63 -0.99 14.83 -1.72
C SER A 63 0.32 15.53 -1.40
N TRP A 64 0.55 16.65 -2.08
CA TRP A 64 1.64 17.59 -1.80
C TRP A 64 1.13 18.87 -1.15
N ASN A 65 -0.06 19.31 -1.55
CA ASN A 65 -0.79 20.47 -1.06
C ASN A 65 -2.29 20.29 -1.39
N ASP A 66 -3.10 21.34 -1.19
CA ASP A 66 -4.55 21.31 -1.41
C ASP A 66 -4.96 21.21 -2.90
N GLU A 67 -4.03 21.42 -3.83
CA GLU A 67 -4.29 21.47 -5.27
C GLU A 67 -3.66 20.31 -6.05
N ILE A 68 -2.68 19.62 -5.47
CA ILE A 68 -1.88 18.59 -6.11
C ILE A 68 -1.97 17.30 -5.31
N ASP A 69 -2.78 16.38 -5.82
CA ASP A 69 -2.99 15.04 -5.29
C ASP A 69 -2.96 13.99 -6.41
N LEU A 70 -2.79 12.73 -6.01
CA LEU A 70 -2.90 11.56 -6.89
C LEU A 70 -3.64 10.45 -6.18
N GLU A 71 -4.63 9.89 -6.86
CA GLU A 71 -5.36 8.72 -6.40
C GLU A 71 -4.48 7.46 -6.37
N CYS A 72 -4.78 6.55 -5.44
CA CYS A 72 -4.03 5.30 -5.32
C CYS A 72 -4.11 4.41 -6.57
N GLU A 73 -5.22 4.45 -7.32
CA GLU A 73 -5.38 3.69 -8.56
C GLU A 73 -4.45 4.19 -9.67
N GLU A 74 -4.20 5.50 -9.75
CA GLU A 74 -3.22 6.06 -10.71
C GLU A 74 -1.82 5.50 -10.42
N LEU A 75 -1.40 5.58 -9.16
CA LEU A 75 -0.11 5.06 -8.71
C LEU A 75 0.00 3.55 -8.88
N TRP A 76 -1.11 2.83 -8.69
CA TRP A 76 -1.15 1.39 -8.88
C TRP A 76 -1.04 0.98 -10.35
N ASN A 77 -1.89 1.56 -11.20
CA ASN A 77 -2.01 1.15 -12.59
C ASN A 77 -0.83 1.62 -13.44
N ASN A 78 -0.30 2.83 -13.18
CA ASN A 78 0.79 3.42 -13.97
C ASN A 78 2.16 3.31 -13.30
N GLY A 79 2.21 2.84 -12.04
CA GLY A 79 3.46 2.57 -11.34
C GLY A 79 4.11 1.26 -11.77
N LYS A 80 5.43 1.29 -11.98
CA LYS A 80 6.24 0.10 -12.26
C LYS A 80 6.47 -0.68 -10.96
N THR A 81 6.05 -1.94 -10.92
CA THR A 81 6.36 -2.81 -9.79
C THR A 81 7.87 -3.03 -9.68
N ILE A 82 8.41 -2.85 -8.48
CA ILE A 82 9.81 -3.13 -8.16
C ILE A 82 9.88 -4.05 -6.95
N ALA A 83 10.92 -4.89 -6.89
CA ALA A 83 11.15 -5.76 -5.74
C ALA A 83 11.90 -5.01 -4.65
N THR A 84 11.42 -5.13 -3.41
CA THR A 84 12.10 -4.64 -2.21
C THR A 84 12.18 -5.73 -1.15
N PRO A 85 13.18 -5.69 -0.25
CA PRO A 85 13.27 -6.65 0.86
C PRO A 85 12.08 -6.62 1.84
N PHE A 86 11.24 -5.59 1.78
CA PHE A 86 10.07 -5.42 2.63
C PHE A 86 8.75 -5.80 1.94
N ASP A 87 8.81 -6.26 0.70
CA ASP A 87 7.65 -6.79 0.00
C ASP A 87 7.16 -8.07 0.69
N ASP A 88 5.89 -8.41 0.48
CA ASP A 88 5.20 -9.53 1.12
C ASP A 88 5.19 -9.50 2.66
N LEU A 89 5.61 -8.41 3.30
CA LEU A 89 5.46 -8.20 4.74
C LEU A 89 4.23 -7.36 5.04
N LEU A 90 3.28 -7.98 5.73
CA LEU A 90 2.00 -7.38 6.07
C LEU A 90 1.93 -7.07 7.55
N SER A 91 1.26 -5.98 7.90
CA SER A 91 0.84 -5.81 9.28
C SER A 91 -0.33 -6.75 9.58
N PHE A 92 -0.56 -7.10 10.84
CA PHE A 92 -1.74 -7.90 11.21
C PHE A 92 -3.05 -7.26 10.75
N GLY A 93 -3.18 -5.94 10.87
CA GLY A 93 -4.34 -5.21 10.37
C GLY A 93 -4.54 -5.41 8.86
N ASP A 94 -3.48 -5.23 8.07
CA ASP A 94 -3.57 -5.38 6.61
C ASP A 94 -3.83 -6.84 6.21
N ALA A 95 -3.16 -7.79 6.85
CA ALA A 95 -3.38 -9.22 6.58
C ALA A 95 -4.80 -9.66 6.92
N THR A 96 -5.34 -9.25 8.06
CA THR A 96 -6.72 -9.59 8.45
C THR A 96 -7.74 -8.94 7.53
N PHE A 97 -7.52 -7.69 7.12
CA PHE A 97 -8.36 -7.01 6.12
C PHE A 97 -8.36 -7.74 4.77
N LEU A 98 -7.19 -8.09 4.24
CA LEU A 98 -7.05 -8.74 2.93
C LEU A 98 -7.65 -10.16 2.90
N TRP A 99 -7.58 -10.89 4.02
CA TRP A 99 -8.12 -12.25 4.14
C TRP A 99 -9.55 -12.33 4.71
N GLY A 100 -10.12 -11.20 5.15
CA GLY A 100 -11.43 -11.18 5.83
C GLY A 100 -11.41 -11.99 7.13
N LEU A 101 -10.35 -11.81 7.93
CA LEU A 101 -10.15 -12.46 9.23
C LEU A 101 -10.18 -11.41 10.36
N ASN A 102 -10.10 -11.89 11.60
CA ASN A 102 -9.90 -11.05 12.78
C ASN A 102 -8.50 -11.25 13.34
N GLU A 103 -7.93 -10.24 14.00
CA GLU A 103 -6.60 -10.38 14.62
C GLU A 103 -6.53 -11.52 15.64
N SER A 104 -7.63 -11.80 16.34
CA SER A 104 -7.71 -12.92 17.29
C SER A 104 -7.45 -14.27 16.63
N THR A 105 -7.80 -14.44 15.35
CA THR A 105 -7.50 -15.64 14.56
C THR A 105 -6.00 -15.82 14.39
N LEU A 106 -5.28 -14.76 14.02
CA LEU A 106 -3.82 -14.81 13.84
C LEU A 106 -3.11 -15.04 15.18
N ARG A 107 -3.57 -14.40 16.27
CA ARG A 107 -3.01 -14.59 17.61
C ARG A 107 -3.17 -16.05 18.09
N LYS A 108 -4.33 -16.66 17.85
CA LYS A 108 -4.56 -18.08 18.13
C LYS A 108 -3.69 -18.99 17.26
N ALA A 109 -3.51 -18.66 15.98
CA ALA A 109 -2.64 -19.43 15.08
C ALA A 109 -1.18 -19.44 15.53
N ILE A 110 -0.68 -18.35 16.12
CA ILE A 110 0.62 -18.33 16.80
C ILE A 110 0.60 -19.27 18.02
N GLN A 111 -0.41 -19.14 18.88
CA GLN A 111 -0.53 -19.96 20.10
C GLN A 111 -0.58 -21.47 19.80
N TYR A 112 -1.26 -21.86 18.72
CA TYR A 112 -1.39 -23.25 18.30
C TYR A 112 -0.23 -23.75 17.42
N GLY A 113 0.79 -22.92 17.17
CA GLY A 113 1.98 -23.29 16.42
C GLY A 113 1.79 -23.38 14.89
N LYS A 114 0.67 -22.88 14.35
CA LYS A 114 0.45 -22.77 12.89
C LYS A 114 1.31 -21.68 12.25
N LEU A 115 1.54 -20.60 12.99
CA LEU A 115 2.41 -19.50 12.61
C LEU A 115 3.61 -19.48 13.55
N VAL A 116 4.81 -19.62 13.00
CA VAL A 116 6.05 -19.72 13.76
C VAL A 116 6.69 -18.34 13.94
N ASN A 117 6.94 -17.94 15.18
CA ASN A 117 7.60 -16.68 15.49
C ASN A 117 9.06 -16.68 15.02
N GLY A 118 9.51 -15.60 14.37
CA GLY A 118 10.82 -15.48 13.73
C GLY A 118 10.91 -16.08 12.31
N ILE A 119 9.85 -16.76 11.83
CA ILE A 119 9.79 -17.33 10.47
C ILE A 119 8.60 -16.74 9.71
N ASP A 120 7.39 -16.92 10.24
CA ASP A 120 6.14 -16.46 9.62
C ASP A 120 5.71 -15.10 10.16
N VAL A 121 5.94 -14.87 11.46
CA VAL A 121 5.51 -13.67 12.18
C VAL A 121 6.63 -13.12 13.04
N GLN A 122 6.61 -11.81 13.27
CA GLN A 122 7.52 -11.16 14.21
C GLN A 122 6.82 -9.95 14.83
N LYS A 123 6.98 -9.76 16.15
CA LYS A 123 6.45 -8.58 16.86
C LYS A 123 7.51 -7.48 16.93
N PHE A 124 7.13 -6.26 16.54
CA PHE A 124 7.95 -5.05 16.68
C PHE A 124 7.16 -3.99 17.45
N GLY A 125 7.56 -3.76 18.71
CA GLY A 125 6.82 -2.87 19.61
C GLY A 125 5.37 -3.33 19.81
N LYS A 126 4.41 -2.51 19.38
CA LYS A 126 2.97 -2.82 19.45
C LYS A 126 2.46 -3.61 18.24
N GLN A 127 3.18 -3.58 17.12
CA GLN A 127 2.71 -4.15 15.86
C GLN A 127 3.22 -5.58 15.67
N TRP A 128 2.40 -6.41 15.03
CA TRP A 128 2.82 -7.69 14.49
C TRP A 128 2.96 -7.59 12.98
N ILE A 129 4.06 -8.15 12.48
CA ILE A 129 4.32 -8.35 11.05
C ILE A 129 4.15 -9.83 10.74
N ILE A 130 3.57 -10.13 9.58
CA ILE A 130 3.36 -11.48 9.06
C ILE A 130 3.74 -11.54 7.59
N THR A 131 4.32 -12.64 7.16
CA THR A 131 4.62 -12.86 5.74
C THR A 131 3.36 -13.24 4.96
N LYS A 132 3.25 -12.73 3.72
CA LYS A 132 2.17 -13.07 2.79
C LYS A 132 2.16 -14.57 2.47
N SER A 133 3.34 -15.19 2.41
CA SER A 133 3.48 -16.63 2.19
C SER A 133 2.88 -17.46 3.33
N ALA A 134 3.07 -17.05 4.60
CA ALA A 134 2.43 -17.72 5.74
C ALA A 134 0.90 -17.55 5.71
N MET A 135 0.41 -16.35 5.39
CA MET A 135 -1.02 -16.11 5.21
C MET A 135 -1.61 -17.02 4.12
N ARG A 136 -0.92 -17.14 2.98
CA ARG A 136 -1.33 -18.03 1.88
C ARG A 136 -1.34 -19.49 2.28
N ARG A 137 -0.30 -19.94 2.98
CA ARG A 137 -0.16 -21.32 3.43
C ARG A 137 -1.29 -21.73 4.38
N GLU A 138 -1.63 -20.87 5.35
CA GLU A 138 -2.61 -21.21 6.39
C GLU A 138 -4.06 -20.87 6.00
N TYR A 139 -4.28 -19.88 5.12
CA TYR A 139 -5.61 -19.31 4.86
C TYR A 139 -5.96 -19.17 3.37
N GLY A 140 -5.10 -19.59 2.44
CA GLY A 140 -5.34 -19.51 0.99
C GLY A 140 -5.12 -18.12 0.41
N GLU A 141 -5.66 -17.85 -0.79
CA GLU A 141 -5.54 -16.53 -1.42
C GLU A 141 -6.38 -15.46 -0.70
N PRO A 142 -5.94 -14.18 -0.71
CA PRO A 142 -6.70 -13.09 -0.12
C PRO A 142 -8.08 -12.97 -0.76
N LYS A 143 -9.10 -12.83 0.09
CA LYS A 143 -10.51 -12.83 -0.32
C LYS A 143 -10.95 -11.50 -0.91
N ASN A 144 -10.24 -10.41 -0.63
CA ASN A 144 -10.62 -9.06 -1.06
C ASN A 144 -10.34 -8.79 -2.55
N LYS A 145 -10.56 -9.81 -3.42
CA LYS A 145 -10.62 -9.71 -4.89
C LYS A 145 -11.97 -9.20 -5.41
N ALA A 146 -12.99 -9.04 -4.55
CA ALA A 146 -14.34 -8.71 -4.98
C ALA A 146 -15.05 -7.74 -4.03
N VAL A 147 -14.84 -6.43 -4.23
CA VAL A 147 -15.86 -5.42 -3.95
C VAL A 147 -16.18 -4.73 -5.28
N ASN A 148 -16.66 -5.51 -6.24
CA ASN A 148 -17.18 -4.99 -7.51
C ASN A 148 -18.71 -5.19 -7.66
N SER A 149 -19.40 -5.74 -6.66
CA SER A 149 -20.84 -6.07 -6.80
C SER A 149 -21.79 -5.18 -6.00
N LYS A 150 -21.33 -4.03 -5.47
CA LYS A 150 -22.19 -3.11 -4.70
C LYS A 150 -22.28 -1.68 -5.22
N PHE A 151 -21.56 -1.36 -6.30
CA PHE A 151 -21.66 -0.07 -6.99
C PHE A 151 -22.33 -0.15 -8.38
N GLU A 152 -22.53 -1.34 -8.94
CA GLU A 152 -23.28 -1.55 -10.21
C GLU A 152 -24.80 -1.68 -10.02
N SER A 153 -25.33 -1.58 -8.79
CA SER A 153 -26.79 -1.61 -8.55
C SER A 153 -27.40 -0.23 -8.33
N LEU A 154 -26.69 0.86 -8.65
CA LEU A 154 -27.18 2.24 -8.55
C LEU A 154 -26.82 3.12 -9.76
N SER A 155 -26.56 2.53 -10.92
CA SER A 155 -26.50 3.24 -12.21
C SER A 155 -27.67 2.86 -13.10
#